data_AF-A0A658NXB0-F1
#
_entry.id   AF-A0A658NXB0-F1
#
_cell.length_a   1.000
_cell.length_b   1.000
_cell.length_c   1.000
_cell.angle_alpha   90.00
_cell.angle_beta   90.00
_cell.angle_gamma   90.00
#
_symmetry.space_group_name_H-M   'P 1'
#
loop_
_entity.id
_entity.type
_entity.pdbx_description
1 polymer ?
#
loop_
_entity_poly.entity_id
_entity_poly.type
_entity_poly.pdbx_seq_one_letter_code
_entity_poly.pdbx_strand_id
1 'polypeptide(L)'
;MDVYSSFSNVINFKRSNISIQGIYKRYAILFDKIIFNRYGCPIGNNNLFASLTEYTSTFASDEKDLKKKLNLSKNKKFQDLFIDLWDLFENPESLNNEARNYVSEHQSETISKFSWGRTLIDKEMGIHNHNSEYKAASIVWGDISSDLGFNFLLKNNHKNLHINFAPVVASAVNSAVNSAQQTSNIQNLFATDLIIPNFEELTWEQVLELREDKYIKAFRKKYFSIEKNDKNIDLELNSDLDEALWDLASQIRPNITKSIMEAVLSNLPFPSIANPFGIYYGARDTLRNIENKNNHSWVYFIQSAKKTNVIK
;
A
#
# COMPACT_ATOMS: atom_id res chain seq x y z
N MET A 1 -0.16 0.61 -10.18
CA MET A 1 -1.37 0.41 -9.37
C MET A 1 -1.46 1.58 -8.42
N ASP A 2 -2.60 2.24 -8.41
CA ASP A 2 -2.87 3.41 -7.54
C ASP A 2 -3.88 3.02 -6.47
N VAL A 3 -3.96 3.79 -5.38
CA VAL A 3 -4.90 3.56 -4.28
C VAL A 3 -5.66 4.84 -3.95
N TYR A 4 -6.90 4.70 -3.51
CA TYR A 4 -7.73 5.81 -3.07
C TYR A 4 -7.52 6.14 -1.59
N SER A 5 -7.61 7.43 -1.25
CA SER A 5 -7.76 7.91 0.12
C SER A 5 -8.52 9.24 0.17
N SER A 6 -8.94 9.63 1.36
CA SER A 6 -9.71 10.85 1.63
C SER A 6 -9.72 11.15 3.13
N PHE A 7 -10.31 12.29 3.52
CA PHE A 7 -10.57 12.55 4.93
C PHE A 7 -11.43 11.45 5.58
N SER A 8 -12.56 11.06 4.97
CA SER A 8 -13.42 10.00 5.52
C SER A 8 -12.69 8.67 5.65
N ASN A 9 -11.85 8.31 4.67
CA ASN A 9 -11.00 7.12 4.74
C ASN A 9 -10.04 7.16 5.94
N VAL A 10 -9.36 8.30 6.17
CA VAL A 10 -8.49 8.51 7.34
C VAL A 10 -9.27 8.36 8.64
N ILE A 11 -10.46 8.96 8.76
CA ILE A 11 -11.28 8.84 9.97
C ILE A 11 -11.73 7.39 10.19
N ASN A 12 -12.08 6.65 9.13
CA ASN A 12 -12.47 5.25 9.24
C ASN A 12 -11.33 4.35 9.72
N PHE A 13 -10.10 4.54 9.23
CA PHE A 13 -8.93 3.84 9.78
C PHE A 13 -8.70 4.18 11.25
N LYS A 14 -8.86 5.45 11.64
CA LYS A 14 -8.75 5.87 13.03
C LYS A 14 -9.82 5.22 13.92
N ARG A 15 -11.06 5.10 13.44
CA ARG A 15 -12.14 4.36 14.13
C ARG A 15 -11.80 2.88 14.33
N SER A 16 -11.03 2.30 13.41
CA SER A 16 -10.51 0.93 13.53
C SER A 16 -9.24 0.83 14.37
N ASN A 17 -8.80 1.89 15.07
CA ASN A 17 -7.56 1.95 15.84
C ASN A 17 -6.31 1.63 15.01
N ILE A 18 -6.32 2.01 13.73
CA ILE A 18 -5.18 1.81 12.82
C ILE A 18 -4.38 3.11 12.70
N SER A 19 -3.05 2.97 12.74
CA SER A 19 -2.10 4.04 12.51
C SER A 19 -2.22 4.59 11.09
N ILE A 20 -2.63 5.87 10.97
CA ILE A 20 -2.78 6.54 9.67
C ILE A 20 -1.44 6.73 8.99
N GLN A 21 -0.41 7.07 9.76
CA GLN A 21 0.95 7.13 9.27
C GLN A 21 1.38 5.76 8.71
N GLY A 22 1.14 4.68 9.47
CA GLY A 22 1.46 3.32 9.02
C GLY A 22 0.78 2.98 7.70
N ILE A 23 -0.50 3.31 7.54
CA ILE A 23 -1.23 3.13 6.27
C ILE A 23 -0.57 3.91 5.13
N TYR A 24 -0.24 5.18 5.32
CA TYR A 24 0.40 5.97 4.25
C TYR A 24 1.80 5.49 3.89
N LYS A 25 2.59 4.99 4.85
CA LYS A 25 3.88 4.35 4.56
C LYS A 25 3.68 3.07 3.76
N ARG A 26 2.73 2.21 4.13
CA ARG A 26 2.37 1.00 3.36
C ARG A 26 1.89 1.36 1.96
N TYR A 27 1.06 2.38 1.82
CA TYR A 27 0.61 2.88 0.51
C TYR A 27 1.77 3.37 -0.34
N ALA A 28 2.69 4.13 0.26
CA ALA A 28 3.89 4.59 -0.39
C ALA A 28 4.77 3.42 -0.88
N ILE A 29 4.83 2.30 -0.17
CA ILE A 29 5.60 1.14 -0.64
C ILE A 29 4.83 0.36 -1.73
N LEU A 30 3.53 0.13 -1.57
CA LEU A 30 2.77 -0.77 -2.44
C LEU A 30 2.25 -0.13 -3.73
N PHE A 31 1.99 1.18 -3.73
CA PHE A 31 1.30 1.84 -4.84
C PHE A 31 2.17 2.90 -5.52
N ASP A 32 1.90 3.14 -6.79
CA ASP A 32 2.58 4.17 -7.57
C ASP A 32 2.17 5.55 -7.08
N LYS A 33 0.85 5.80 -6.98
CA LYS A 33 0.26 7.05 -6.45
C LYS A 33 -0.86 6.78 -5.44
N ILE A 34 -1.12 7.77 -4.60
CA ILE A 34 -2.30 7.86 -3.73
C ILE A 34 -3.20 8.94 -4.30
N ILE A 35 -4.36 8.54 -4.82
CA ILE A 35 -5.38 9.47 -5.31
C ILE A 35 -6.19 9.94 -4.11
N PHE A 36 -6.07 11.22 -3.77
CA PHE A 36 -6.68 11.78 -2.57
C PHE A 36 -7.85 12.68 -2.91
N ASN A 37 -9.04 12.39 -2.36
CA ASN A 37 -10.17 13.31 -2.47
C ASN A 37 -10.10 14.41 -1.40
N ARG A 38 -9.86 15.65 -1.84
CA ARG A 38 -9.79 16.83 -0.98
C ARG A 38 -11.15 17.40 -0.55
N TYR A 39 -12.27 16.82 -0.97
CA TYR A 39 -13.60 17.35 -0.64
C TYR A 39 -13.81 17.44 0.87
N GLY A 40 -14.22 18.62 1.34
CA GLY A 40 -14.41 18.91 2.77
C GLY A 40 -13.13 19.16 3.56
N CYS A 41 -11.95 19.08 2.93
CA CYS A 41 -10.69 19.40 3.58
C CYS A 41 -10.46 20.93 3.62
N PRO A 42 -9.87 21.49 4.70
CA PRO A 42 -9.60 22.91 4.81
C PRO A 42 -8.35 23.29 4.01
N ILE A 43 -8.45 23.23 2.68
CA ILE A 43 -7.36 23.46 1.72
C ILE A 43 -7.71 24.63 0.80
N GLY A 44 -6.76 25.52 0.54
CA GLY A 44 -6.90 26.64 -0.41
C GLY A 44 -6.75 28.01 0.23
N ASN A 45 -7.09 29.05 -0.55
CA ASN A 45 -6.94 30.44 -0.11
C ASN A 45 -7.80 30.72 1.12
N ASN A 46 -7.19 31.26 2.18
CA ASN A 46 -7.80 31.54 3.49
C ASN A 46 -8.20 30.29 4.31
N ASN A 47 -7.75 29.10 3.92
CA ASN A 47 -7.92 27.89 4.72
C ASN A 47 -6.66 27.56 5.54
N LEU A 48 -6.75 26.53 6.38
CA LEU A 48 -5.66 26.11 7.27
C LEU A 48 -4.43 25.59 6.51
N PHE A 49 -4.64 24.97 5.34
CA PHE A 49 -3.57 24.41 4.51
C PHE A 49 -3.58 25.03 3.12
N ALA A 50 -2.38 25.33 2.61
CA ALA A 50 -2.22 25.90 1.27
C ALA A 50 -2.33 24.84 0.17
N SER A 51 -2.04 23.57 0.47
CA SER A 51 -2.02 22.49 -0.52
C SER A 51 -2.49 21.14 0.04
N LEU A 52 -2.77 20.20 -0.88
CA LEU A 52 -3.02 18.80 -0.55
C LEU A 52 -1.87 18.18 0.25
N THR A 53 -0.63 18.47 -0.13
CA THR A 53 0.56 17.86 0.47
C THR A 53 0.82 18.38 1.87
N GLU A 54 0.50 19.65 2.15
CA GLU A 54 0.48 20.18 3.52
C GLU A 54 -0.56 19.44 4.36
N TYR A 55 -1.78 19.28 3.84
CA TYR A 55 -2.84 18.59 4.57
C TYR A 55 -2.48 17.13 4.87
N THR A 56 -2.06 16.35 3.87
CA THR A 56 -1.72 14.94 4.04
C THR A 56 -0.48 14.73 4.91
N SER A 57 0.48 15.66 4.90
CA SER A 57 1.65 15.61 5.79
C SER A 57 1.26 15.61 7.27
N THR A 58 0.11 16.21 7.62
CA THR A 58 -0.34 16.25 9.02
C THR A 58 -0.76 14.90 9.56
N PHE A 59 -1.20 13.99 8.69
CA PHE A 59 -1.54 12.61 9.04
C PHE A 59 -0.34 11.66 8.91
N ALA A 60 0.60 12.01 8.04
CA ALA A 60 1.81 11.25 7.81
C ALA A 60 2.87 11.42 8.92
N SER A 61 2.76 12.44 9.76
CA SER A 61 3.76 12.75 10.79
C SER A 61 3.20 12.60 12.21
N ASP A 62 3.97 11.96 13.09
CA ASP A 62 3.68 11.84 14.52
C ASP A 62 4.15 13.05 15.34
N GLU A 63 4.80 14.02 14.69
CA GLU A 63 5.23 15.25 15.33
C GLU A 63 4.04 15.98 15.96
N LYS A 64 4.18 16.50 17.18
CA LYS A 64 3.07 17.23 17.82
C LYS A 64 2.91 18.64 17.27
N ASP A 65 4.01 19.25 16.84
CA ASP A 65 4.04 20.62 16.32
C ASP A 65 3.65 20.68 14.85
N LEU A 66 2.69 21.56 14.53
CA LEU A 66 2.17 21.71 13.17
C LEU A 66 3.28 22.11 12.18
N LYS A 67 4.17 23.04 12.54
CA LYS A 67 5.24 23.48 11.63
C LYS A 67 6.18 22.33 11.29
N LYS A 68 6.47 21.46 12.26
CA LYS A 68 7.26 20.24 12.03
C LYS A 68 6.54 19.24 11.14
N LYS A 69 5.23 19.01 11.35
CA LYS A 69 4.42 18.15 10.47
C LYS A 69 4.51 18.59 9.01
N LEU A 70 4.43 19.90 8.77
CA LEU A 70 4.50 20.50 7.44
C LEU A 70 5.89 20.45 6.79
N ASN A 71 6.96 20.01 7.48
CA ASN A 71 8.26 19.88 6.81
C ASN A 71 8.25 18.80 5.74
N LEU A 72 7.50 17.71 5.94
CA LEU A 72 7.39 16.62 4.98
C LEU A 72 6.72 17.08 3.68
N SER A 73 5.77 18.03 3.75
CA SER A 73 5.11 18.56 2.57
C SER A 73 6.06 19.30 1.62
N LYS A 74 7.26 19.70 2.07
CA LYS A 74 8.29 20.36 1.25
C LYS A 74 9.12 19.36 0.43
N ASN A 75 9.06 18.06 0.75
CA ASN A 75 9.80 17.04 0.03
C ASN A 75 9.09 16.70 -1.29
N LYS A 76 9.73 16.96 -2.43
CA LYS A 76 9.16 16.69 -3.76
C LYS A 76 8.73 15.24 -3.97
N LYS A 77 9.50 14.26 -3.48
CA LYS A 77 9.15 12.84 -3.61
C LYS A 77 7.88 12.50 -2.83
N PHE A 78 7.66 13.16 -1.69
CA PHE A 78 6.41 13.05 -0.92
C PHE A 78 5.26 13.76 -1.63
N GLN A 79 5.49 14.95 -2.19
CA GLN A 79 4.47 15.66 -2.95
C GLN A 79 3.99 14.82 -4.14
N ASP A 80 4.92 14.23 -4.88
CA ASP A 80 4.65 13.39 -6.05
C ASP A 80 3.86 12.12 -5.69
N LEU A 81 3.82 11.70 -4.43
CA LEU A 81 3.06 10.53 -4.00
C LEU A 81 1.55 10.77 -4.08
N PHE A 82 1.09 12.00 -3.79
CA PHE A 82 -0.32 12.34 -3.68
C PHE A 82 -0.79 13.05 -4.95
N ILE A 83 -1.84 12.52 -5.56
CA ILE A 83 -2.54 13.14 -6.69
C ILE A 83 -3.88 13.63 -6.17
N ASP A 84 -4.21 14.89 -6.44
CA ASP A 84 -5.55 15.39 -6.12
C ASP A 84 -6.56 14.72 -7.05
N LEU A 85 -7.58 14.10 -6.47
CA LEU A 85 -8.67 13.51 -7.24
C LEU A 85 -9.29 14.52 -8.19
N TRP A 86 -9.35 15.79 -7.79
CA TRP A 86 -9.99 16.84 -8.59
C TRP A 86 -9.20 17.19 -9.85
N ASP A 87 -7.92 16.82 -9.93
CA ASP A 87 -7.10 16.99 -11.13
C ASP A 87 -7.36 15.88 -12.17
N LEU A 88 -8.08 14.81 -11.78
CA LEU A 88 -8.38 13.67 -12.64
C LEU A 88 -9.75 13.75 -13.31
N PHE A 89 -10.60 14.69 -12.90
CA PHE A 89 -11.99 14.78 -13.35
C PHE A 89 -12.36 16.21 -13.72
N GLU A 90 -13.11 16.38 -14.81
CA GLU A 90 -13.51 17.70 -15.31
C GLU A 90 -14.48 18.43 -14.38
N ASN A 91 -15.35 17.70 -13.69
CA ASN A 91 -16.32 18.26 -12.74
C ASN A 91 -16.21 17.56 -11.37
N PRO A 92 -15.31 18.03 -10.49
CA PRO A 92 -15.10 17.40 -9.18
C PRO A 92 -16.29 17.56 -8.22
N GLU A 93 -17.12 18.59 -8.40
CA GLU A 93 -18.29 18.80 -7.55
C GLU A 93 -19.37 17.74 -7.77
N SER A 94 -19.55 17.28 -9.02
CA SER A 94 -20.50 16.21 -9.33
C SER A 94 -20.06 14.84 -8.83
N LEU A 95 -18.76 14.63 -8.58
CA LEU A 95 -18.24 13.33 -8.12
C LEU A 95 -18.84 12.86 -6.81
N ASN A 96 -19.13 13.78 -5.87
CA ASN A 96 -19.73 13.39 -4.60
C ASN A 96 -21.16 12.87 -4.77
N ASN A 97 -21.92 13.49 -5.67
CA ASN A 97 -23.27 13.01 -6.00
C ASN A 97 -23.21 11.69 -6.76
N GLU A 98 -22.25 11.55 -7.67
CA GLU A 98 -22.04 10.31 -8.40
C GLU A 98 -21.63 9.17 -7.46
N ALA A 99 -20.66 9.38 -6.56
CA ALA A 99 -20.20 8.39 -5.59
C ALA A 99 -21.34 7.87 -4.70
N ARG A 100 -22.33 8.70 -4.36
CA ARG A 100 -23.53 8.26 -3.62
C ARG A 100 -24.35 7.23 -4.38
N ASN A 101 -24.39 7.30 -5.71
CA ASN A 101 -25.10 6.32 -6.54
C ASN A 101 -24.44 4.93 -6.55
N TYR A 102 -23.19 4.84 -6.08
CA TYR A 102 -22.47 3.58 -5.91
C TYR A 102 -22.71 2.91 -4.56
N VAL A 103 -23.52 3.51 -3.68
CA VAL A 103 -23.98 2.90 -2.43
C VAL A 103 -25.45 2.53 -2.60
N SER A 104 -25.76 1.23 -2.58
CA SER A 104 -27.15 0.78 -2.73
C SER A 104 -27.99 1.18 -1.52
N GLU A 105 -29.31 1.26 -1.70
CA GLU A 105 -30.25 1.55 -0.60
C GLU A 105 -30.08 0.55 0.55
N HIS A 106 -29.94 -0.74 0.24
CA HIS A 106 -29.69 -1.79 1.23
C HIS A 106 -28.38 -1.56 2.01
N GLN A 107 -27.29 -1.21 1.32
CA GLN A 107 -26.02 -0.88 1.98
C GLN A 107 -26.16 0.36 2.86
N SER A 108 -26.81 1.40 2.35
CA SER A 108 -27.08 2.65 3.09
C SER A 108 -27.86 2.38 4.39
N GLU A 109 -28.90 1.57 4.35
CA GLU A 109 -29.67 1.18 5.55
C GLU A 109 -28.83 0.39 6.55
N THR A 110 -28.00 -0.53 6.05
CA THR A 110 -27.14 -1.37 6.89
C THR A 110 -26.08 -0.52 7.59
N ILE A 111 -25.44 0.38 6.85
CA ILE A 111 -24.48 1.36 7.40
C ILE A 111 -25.19 2.27 8.42
N SER A 112 -26.43 2.68 8.18
CA SER A 112 -27.20 3.53 9.09
C SER A 112 -27.43 2.84 10.43
N LYS A 113 -27.91 1.58 10.42
CA LYS A 113 -28.07 0.77 11.63
C LYS A 113 -26.75 0.56 12.37
N PHE A 114 -25.68 0.26 11.64
CA PHE A 114 -24.34 0.10 12.21
C PHE A 114 -23.84 1.39 12.89
N SER A 115 -24.09 2.55 12.28
CA SER A 115 -23.60 3.85 12.75
C SER A 115 -24.10 4.20 14.15
N TRP A 116 -25.36 3.88 14.47
CA TRP A 116 -25.94 4.03 15.81
C TRP A 116 -25.23 3.20 16.88
N GLY A 117 -24.88 1.95 16.55
CA GLY A 117 -24.09 1.11 17.44
C GLY A 117 -22.67 1.63 17.63
N ARG A 118 -22.09 2.21 16.58
CA ARG A 118 -20.72 2.70 16.58
C ARG A 118 -20.54 3.99 17.38
N THR A 119 -21.51 4.90 17.37
CA THR A 119 -21.47 6.14 18.16
C THR A 119 -21.41 5.91 19.67
N LEU A 120 -21.97 4.79 20.15
CA LEU A 120 -21.84 4.35 21.54
C LEU A 120 -20.37 4.03 21.90
N ILE A 121 -19.64 3.40 20.98
CA ILE A 121 -18.23 3.01 21.15
C ILE A 121 -17.32 4.24 21.07
N ASP A 122 -17.61 5.16 20.17
CA ASP A 122 -16.84 6.39 19.99
C ASP A 122 -17.06 7.39 21.17
N LYS A 123 -17.87 7.03 22.18
CA LYS A 123 -18.20 7.80 23.40
C LYS A 123 -18.83 9.18 23.13
N GLU A 124 -19.47 9.35 21.98
CA GLU A 124 -20.14 10.60 21.60
C GLU A 124 -21.61 10.67 22.07
N MET A 125 -22.09 9.67 22.80
CA MET A 125 -23.48 9.59 23.30
C MET A 125 -23.57 9.92 24.79
N GLY A 126 -24.60 10.70 25.16
CA GLY A 126 -24.83 11.16 26.53
C GLY A 126 -26.34 11.36 26.80
N ILE A 127 -26.76 11.10 28.04
CA ILE A 127 -28.15 10.86 28.48
C ILE A 127 -29.14 12.02 28.18
N HIS A 128 -28.66 13.21 27.79
CA HIS A 128 -29.49 14.42 27.67
C HIS A 128 -29.33 15.22 26.36
N ASN A 129 -28.85 14.64 25.26
CA ASN A 129 -28.74 15.40 24.00
C ASN A 129 -28.92 14.57 22.72
N HIS A 130 -30.17 14.25 22.38
CA HIS A 130 -30.50 13.51 21.15
C HIS A 130 -29.98 14.18 19.86
N ASN A 131 -29.92 15.51 19.78
CA ASN A 131 -29.41 16.20 18.58
C ASN A 131 -27.92 15.92 18.32
N SER A 132 -27.09 15.82 19.37
CA SER A 132 -25.69 15.41 19.20
C SER A 132 -25.57 13.95 18.79
N GLU A 133 -26.46 13.08 19.26
CA GLU A 133 -26.47 11.65 18.92
C GLU A 133 -26.80 11.45 17.42
N TYR A 134 -27.86 12.09 16.91
CA TYR A 134 -28.20 12.05 15.48
C TYR A 134 -27.05 12.59 14.61
N LYS A 135 -26.41 13.68 15.06
CA LYS A 135 -25.27 14.26 14.33
C LYS A 135 -24.08 13.30 14.29
N ALA A 136 -23.73 12.67 15.42
CA ALA A 136 -22.65 11.70 15.49
C ALA A 136 -22.93 10.50 14.58
N ALA A 137 -24.14 9.94 14.62
CA ALA A 137 -24.53 8.80 13.80
C ALA A 137 -24.50 9.17 12.30
N SER A 138 -24.96 10.37 11.95
CA SER A 138 -24.91 10.88 10.58
C SER A 138 -23.47 11.09 10.08
N ILE A 139 -22.52 11.49 10.95
CA ILE A 139 -21.11 11.63 10.59
C ILE A 139 -20.51 10.25 10.29
N VAL A 140 -20.73 9.26 11.17
CA VAL A 140 -20.25 7.89 10.95
C VAL A 140 -20.83 7.30 9.66
N TRP A 141 -22.14 7.47 9.44
CA TRP A 141 -22.81 7.02 8.21
C TRP A 141 -22.21 7.68 6.97
N GLY A 142 -22.01 9.00 7.01
CA GLY A 142 -21.46 9.77 5.91
C GLY A 142 -20.03 9.35 5.55
N ASP A 143 -19.19 9.14 6.56
CA ASP A 143 -17.80 8.73 6.35
C ASP A 143 -17.69 7.31 5.77
N ILE A 144 -18.46 6.36 6.27
CA ILE A 144 -18.45 4.97 5.77
C ILE A 144 -19.02 4.92 4.35
N SER A 145 -20.14 5.61 4.09
CA SER A 145 -20.78 5.64 2.77
C SER A 145 -19.92 6.34 1.73
N SER A 146 -19.24 7.43 2.11
CA SER A 146 -18.29 8.14 1.25
C SER A 146 -17.11 7.24 0.86
N ASP A 147 -16.51 6.55 1.84
CA ASP A 147 -15.39 5.64 1.58
C ASP A 147 -15.81 4.49 0.64
N LEU A 148 -16.98 3.89 0.88
CA LEU A 148 -17.55 2.85 0.01
C LEU A 148 -17.81 3.35 -1.42
N GLY A 149 -18.56 4.44 -1.55
CA GLY A 149 -18.99 4.99 -2.83
C GLY A 149 -17.83 5.42 -3.71
N PHE A 150 -16.84 6.12 -3.15
CA PHE A 150 -15.68 6.57 -3.91
C PHE A 150 -14.77 5.42 -4.34
N ASN A 151 -14.54 4.42 -3.50
CA ASN A 151 -13.74 3.25 -3.91
C ASN A 151 -14.40 2.54 -5.11
N PHE A 152 -15.72 2.37 -5.12
CA PHE A 152 -16.42 1.74 -6.25
C PHE A 152 -16.49 2.62 -7.50
N LEU A 153 -16.82 3.90 -7.35
CA LEU A 153 -16.81 4.88 -8.44
C LEU A 153 -15.45 4.88 -9.15
N LEU A 154 -14.37 5.04 -8.38
CA LEU A 154 -13.04 5.12 -8.94
C LEU A 154 -12.56 3.78 -9.49
N LYS A 155 -12.95 2.65 -8.90
CA LYS A 155 -12.62 1.33 -9.46
C LYS A 155 -13.27 1.12 -10.83
N ASN A 156 -14.50 1.60 -11.01
CA ASN A 156 -15.21 1.52 -12.29
C ASN A 156 -14.57 2.41 -13.36
N ASN A 157 -14.07 3.59 -12.98
CA ASN A 157 -13.47 4.55 -13.91
C ASN A 157 -11.96 4.32 -14.15
N HIS A 158 -11.25 3.73 -13.18
CA HIS A 158 -9.80 3.52 -13.22
C HIS A 158 -9.44 2.04 -12.97
N LYS A 159 -9.19 1.30 -14.06
CA LYS A 159 -8.88 -0.14 -14.01
C LYS A 159 -7.66 -0.49 -13.13
N ASN A 160 -6.70 0.44 -13.02
CA ASN A 160 -5.46 0.28 -12.23
C ASN A 160 -5.58 0.77 -10.79
N LEU A 161 -6.80 1.02 -10.31
CA LEU A 161 -7.05 1.37 -8.91
C LEU A 161 -7.22 0.11 -8.05
N HIS A 162 -6.59 0.11 -6.89
CA HIS A 162 -6.79 -0.84 -5.83
C HIS A 162 -7.79 -0.30 -4.81
N ILE A 163 -8.72 -1.16 -4.37
CA ILE A 163 -9.71 -0.82 -3.35
C ILE A 163 -9.14 -1.23 -2.00
N ASN A 164 -9.08 -0.29 -1.06
CA ASN A 164 -8.71 -0.58 0.31
C ASN A 164 -9.71 0.04 1.29
N PHE A 165 -10.42 -0.82 2.01
CA PHE A 165 -11.40 -0.42 3.01
C PHE A 165 -10.81 -0.50 4.42
N ALA A 166 -11.09 0.52 5.23
CA ALA A 166 -10.87 0.39 6.66
C ALA A 166 -11.76 -0.74 7.24
N PRO A 167 -11.32 -1.49 8.26
CA PRO A 167 -12.10 -2.58 8.83
C PRO A 167 -13.50 -2.19 9.28
N VAL A 168 -13.70 -0.95 9.76
CA VAL A 168 -15.02 -0.45 10.15
C VAL A 168 -16.00 -0.40 8.97
N VAL A 169 -15.53 -0.09 7.76
CA VAL A 169 -16.36 -0.06 6.55
C VAL A 169 -16.78 -1.47 6.17
N ALA A 170 -15.83 -2.40 6.21
CA ALA A 170 -16.12 -3.81 5.94
C ALA A 170 -17.10 -4.40 6.96
N SER A 171 -16.92 -4.12 8.25
CA SER A 171 -17.87 -4.52 9.30
C SER A 171 -19.26 -3.92 9.07
N ALA A 172 -19.34 -2.65 8.67
CA ALA A 172 -20.62 -1.99 8.41
C ALA A 172 -21.37 -2.63 7.23
N VAL A 173 -20.67 -3.03 6.17
CA VAL A 173 -21.27 -3.68 4.99
C VAL A 173 -21.53 -5.17 5.25
N ASN A 174 -20.69 -5.85 6.03
CA ASN A 174 -20.80 -7.28 6.36
C ASN A 174 -21.76 -7.59 7.51
N SER A 175 -22.27 -6.57 8.22
CA SER A 175 -23.33 -6.73 9.23
C SER A 175 -24.66 -7.26 8.67
N ALA A 176 -24.74 -7.49 7.34
CA ALA A 176 -25.89 -8.07 6.66
C ALA A 176 -25.71 -9.53 6.19
N VAL A 177 -24.50 -10.13 6.14
CA VAL A 177 -24.34 -11.51 5.61
C VAL A 177 -23.12 -12.23 6.22
N ASN A 178 -23.36 -13.42 6.80
CA ASN A 178 -22.35 -14.44 7.07
C ASN A 178 -21.71 -14.93 5.76
N SER A 179 -20.57 -14.37 5.33
CA SER A 179 -19.48 -15.08 4.61
C SER A 179 -18.49 -14.10 3.97
N ALA A 180 -17.21 -14.31 4.27
CA ALA A 180 -16.03 -14.06 3.43
C ALA A 180 -16.26 -13.28 2.11
N GLN A 181 -16.07 -11.97 2.15
CA GLN A 181 -15.63 -11.20 0.99
C GLN A 181 -14.41 -10.38 1.40
N GLN A 182 -13.30 -10.59 0.69
CA GLN A 182 -11.97 -10.13 1.06
C GLN A 182 -11.93 -8.62 1.27
N THR A 183 -11.62 -8.21 2.49
CA THR A 183 -10.85 -6.99 2.69
C THR A 183 -9.38 -7.34 2.48
N SER A 184 -8.72 -6.71 1.50
CA SER A 184 -7.26 -6.70 1.44
C SER A 184 -6.74 -6.24 2.80
N ASN A 185 -6.04 -7.10 3.55
CA ASN A 185 -5.60 -6.82 4.91
C ASN A 185 -4.37 -5.88 4.97
N ILE A 186 -4.33 -4.86 4.09
CA ILE A 186 -3.20 -3.93 3.96
C ILE A 186 -2.83 -3.30 5.31
N GLN A 187 -3.81 -3.08 6.18
CA GLN A 187 -3.64 -2.57 7.53
C GLN A 187 -2.73 -3.41 8.43
N ASN A 188 -2.73 -4.73 8.27
CA ASN A 188 -1.99 -5.66 9.13
C ASN A 188 -0.69 -6.15 8.47
N LEU A 189 -0.47 -5.81 7.20
CA LEU A 189 0.72 -6.22 6.49
C LEU A 189 1.96 -5.58 7.09
N PHE A 190 3.04 -6.36 7.12
CA PHE A 190 4.36 -5.86 7.49
C PHE A 190 4.40 -5.27 8.91
N ALA A 191 3.64 -5.85 9.83
CA ALA A 191 3.58 -5.41 11.23
C ALA A 191 4.23 -6.41 12.20
N THR A 192 4.90 -7.45 11.69
CA THR A 192 5.55 -8.52 12.48
C THR A 192 7.04 -8.57 12.17
N ASP A 193 7.88 -8.90 13.18
CA ASP A 193 9.34 -9.13 13.08
C ASP A 193 9.76 -10.34 12.21
N LEU A 194 8.89 -10.80 11.31
CA LEU A 194 9.21 -11.78 10.30
C LEU A 194 10.14 -11.16 9.24
N ILE A 195 10.59 -11.96 8.28
CA ILE A 195 11.69 -11.63 7.38
C ILE A 195 11.43 -10.35 6.53
N ILE A 196 10.20 -9.83 6.54
CA ILE A 196 9.80 -8.55 5.92
C ILE A 196 9.86 -7.41 6.96
N PRO A 197 10.56 -6.29 6.68
CA PRO A 197 10.67 -5.16 7.61
C PRO A 197 9.32 -4.58 8.04
N ASN A 198 9.24 -4.17 9.31
CA ASN A 198 8.14 -3.35 9.79
C ASN A 198 8.20 -1.94 9.15
N PHE A 199 7.40 -1.71 8.10
CA PHE A 199 7.41 -0.42 7.41
C PHE A 199 6.87 0.74 8.27
N GLU A 200 6.16 0.45 9.35
CA GLU A 200 5.69 1.48 10.27
C GLU A 200 6.84 2.14 11.04
N GLU A 201 7.90 1.38 11.32
CA GLU A 201 9.10 1.86 12.04
C GLU A 201 10.02 2.70 11.16
N LEU A 202 9.91 2.62 9.83
CA LEU A 202 10.73 3.41 8.92
C LEU A 202 10.37 4.89 8.99
N THR A 203 11.37 5.76 8.88
CA THR A 203 11.13 7.19 8.67
C THR A 203 10.61 7.46 7.26
N TRP A 204 10.02 8.63 7.03
CA TRP A 204 9.56 8.99 5.70
C TRP A 204 10.71 9.13 4.70
N GLU A 205 11.89 9.58 5.14
CA GLU A 205 13.09 9.63 4.30
C GLU A 205 13.45 8.24 3.80
N GLN A 206 13.44 7.24 4.68
CA GLN A 206 13.71 5.84 4.34
C GLN A 206 12.65 5.26 3.39
N VAL A 207 11.36 5.55 3.64
CA VAL A 207 10.27 5.11 2.76
C VAL A 207 10.40 5.71 1.35
N LEU A 208 10.76 6.99 1.26
CA LEU A 208 10.94 7.67 -0.03
C LEU A 208 12.20 7.20 -0.77
N GLU A 209 13.25 6.81 -0.05
CA GLU A 209 14.44 6.16 -0.62
C GLU A 209 14.08 4.77 -1.17
N LEU A 210 13.36 3.95 -0.41
CA LEU A 210 12.93 2.62 -0.85
C LEU A 210 12.03 2.67 -2.08
N ARG A 211 11.25 3.76 -2.26
CA ARG A 211 10.45 3.96 -3.48
C ARG A 211 11.28 4.07 -4.75
N GLU A 212 12.55 4.42 -4.64
CA GLU A 212 13.49 4.51 -5.77
C GLU A 212 14.27 3.21 -6.00
N ASP A 213 14.08 2.20 -5.15
CA ASP A 213 14.72 0.90 -5.32
C ASP A 213 14.31 0.27 -6.66
N LYS A 214 15.30 -0.12 -7.46
CA LYS A 214 15.11 -0.71 -8.80
C LYS A 214 14.23 -1.97 -8.80
N TYR A 215 14.07 -2.63 -7.66
CA TYR A 215 13.30 -3.85 -7.49
C TYR A 215 11.90 -3.64 -6.90
N ILE A 216 11.49 -2.41 -6.59
CA ILE A 216 10.16 -2.14 -6.02
C ILE A 216 9.02 -2.65 -6.89
N LYS A 217 9.16 -2.55 -8.22
CA LYS A 217 8.16 -3.05 -9.17
C LYS A 217 8.03 -4.58 -9.11
N ALA A 218 9.15 -5.30 -8.92
CA ALA A 218 9.15 -6.75 -8.75
C ALA A 218 8.46 -7.14 -7.43
N PHE A 219 8.77 -6.42 -6.35
CA PHE A 219 8.10 -6.60 -5.06
C PHE A 219 6.58 -6.39 -5.14
N ARG A 220 6.14 -5.27 -5.73
CA ARG A 220 4.71 -4.99 -5.95
C ARG A 220 4.04 -6.09 -6.76
N LYS A 221 4.69 -6.55 -7.84
CA LYS A 221 4.17 -7.65 -8.67
C LYS A 221 3.99 -8.95 -7.86
N LYS A 222 4.97 -9.29 -7.00
CA LYS A 222 4.87 -10.46 -6.11
C LYS A 222 3.72 -10.29 -5.12
N TYR A 223 3.64 -9.16 -4.43
CA TYR A 223 2.56 -8.84 -3.50
C TYR A 223 1.17 -9.00 -4.14
N PHE A 224 0.91 -8.31 -5.26
CA PHE A 224 -0.39 -8.36 -5.95
C PHE A 224 -0.67 -9.72 -6.61
N SER A 225 0.32 -10.60 -6.76
CA SER A 225 0.09 -11.98 -7.21
C SER A 225 -0.43 -12.88 -6.09
N ILE A 226 0.00 -12.64 -4.84
CA ILE A 226 -0.46 -13.39 -3.66
C ILE A 226 -1.86 -12.92 -3.26
N GLU A 227 -2.10 -11.60 -3.27
CA GLU A 227 -3.39 -11.00 -2.93
C GLU A 227 -4.55 -11.58 -3.77
N LYS A 228 -4.31 -11.87 -5.05
CA LYS A 228 -5.32 -12.46 -5.96
C LYS A 228 -5.73 -13.89 -5.62
N ASN A 229 -4.96 -14.60 -4.80
CA ASN A 229 -5.19 -16.00 -4.47
C ASN A 229 -5.92 -16.18 -3.13
N ASP A 230 -6.41 -15.09 -2.53
CA ASP A 230 -7.20 -15.08 -1.29
C ASP A 230 -6.51 -15.70 -0.06
N LYS A 231 -5.18 -15.80 -0.14
CA LYS A 231 -4.36 -16.36 0.91
C LYS A 231 -3.94 -15.28 1.91
N ASN A 232 -3.52 -15.71 3.10
CA ASN A 232 -2.89 -14.81 4.06
C ASN A 232 -1.55 -14.31 3.50
N ILE A 233 -1.50 -13.02 3.14
CA ILE A 233 -0.38 -12.44 2.40
C ILE A 233 0.92 -12.49 3.21
N ASP A 234 0.90 -12.21 4.51
CA ASP A 234 2.12 -12.23 5.32
C ASP A 234 2.70 -13.64 5.44
N LEU A 235 1.84 -14.66 5.62
CA LEU A 235 2.29 -16.05 5.70
C LEU A 235 2.89 -16.52 4.37
N GLU A 236 2.21 -16.26 3.25
CA GLU A 236 2.66 -16.67 1.93
C GLU A 236 3.91 -15.94 1.50
N LEU A 237 3.98 -14.61 1.70
CA LEU A 237 5.15 -13.83 1.34
C LEU A 237 6.39 -14.24 2.17
N ASN A 238 6.21 -14.62 3.44
CA ASN A 238 7.29 -15.17 4.25
C ASN A 238 7.73 -16.56 3.79
N SER A 239 6.77 -17.45 3.46
CA SER A 239 7.08 -18.77 2.91
C SER A 239 7.83 -18.67 1.59
N ASP A 240 7.34 -17.84 0.67
CA ASP A 240 7.96 -17.55 -0.62
C ASP A 240 9.37 -16.97 -0.46
N LEU A 241 9.59 -16.17 0.58
CA LEU A 241 10.87 -15.54 0.86
C LEU A 241 11.87 -16.55 1.40
N ASP A 242 11.45 -17.43 2.31
CA ASP A 242 12.30 -18.52 2.80
C ASP A 242 12.72 -19.44 1.64
N GLU A 243 11.78 -19.87 0.80
CA GLU A 243 12.05 -20.69 -0.39
C GLU A 243 13.04 -19.98 -1.34
N ALA A 244 12.80 -18.71 -1.65
CA ALA A 244 13.68 -17.94 -2.52
C ALA A 244 15.08 -17.72 -1.92
N LEU A 245 15.20 -17.54 -0.60
CA LEU A 245 16.50 -17.44 0.08
C LEU A 245 17.27 -18.76 0.03
N TRP A 246 16.58 -19.89 0.23
CA TRP A 246 17.19 -21.22 0.09
C TRP A 246 17.61 -21.52 -1.35
N ASP A 247 16.79 -21.15 -2.34
CA ASP A 247 17.16 -21.31 -3.74
C ASP A 247 18.40 -20.47 -4.08
N LEU A 248 18.41 -19.18 -3.74
CA LEU A 248 19.58 -18.31 -3.91
C LEU A 248 20.83 -18.85 -3.20
N ALA A 249 20.69 -19.37 -1.98
CA ALA A 249 21.80 -20.00 -1.25
C ALA A 249 22.31 -21.26 -1.97
N SER A 250 21.42 -22.09 -2.52
CA SER A 250 21.77 -23.30 -3.27
C SER A 250 22.56 -22.97 -4.55
N GLN A 251 22.24 -21.85 -5.20
CA GLN A 251 22.91 -21.41 -6.42
C GLN A 251 24.33 -20.88 -6.18
N ILE A 252 24.60 -20.34 -4.99
CA ILE A 252 25.91 -19.82 -4.58
C ILE A 252 26.81 -20.96 -4.04
N ARG A 253 26.23 -22.12 -3.70
CA ARG A 253 26.99 -23.27 -3.19
C ARG A 253 28.14 -23.61 -4.15
N PRO A 254 29.41 -23.46 -3.72
CA PRO A 254 30.55 -23.65 -4.61
C PRO A 254 30.65 -25.11 -5.05
N ASN A 255 30.59 -25.34 -6.35
CA ASN A 255 30.92 -26.64 -6.95
C ASN A 255 32.30 -26.54 -7.58
N ILE A 256 33.34 -26.69 -6.75
CA ILE A 256 34.76 -26.51 -7.10
C ILE A 256 35.12 -27.35 -8.34
N THR A 257 34.64 -28.59 -8.42
CA THR A 257 34.88 -29.49 -9.54
C THR A 257 34.30 -28.95 -10.84
N LYS A 258 33.10 -28.39 -10.79
CA LYS A 258 32.43 -27.77 -11.94
C LYS A 258 33.18 -26.50 -12.41
N SER A 259 33.60 -25.65 -11.48
CA SER A 259 34.35 -24.42 -11.80
C SER A 259 35.72 -24.70 -12.40
N ILE A 260 36.42 -25.73 -11.93
CA ILE A 260 37.68 -26.19 -12.52
C ILE A 260 37.44 -26.70 -13.95
N MET A 261 36.40 -27.51 -14.16
CA MET A 261 36.07 -28.05 -15.48
C MET A 261 35.66 -26.95 -16.47
N GLU A 262 34.88 -25.96 -16.02
CA GLU A 262 34.52 -24.77 -16.80
C GLU A 262 35.76 -23.97 -17.19
N ALA A 263 36.70 -23.75 -16.27
CA ALA A 263 37.95 -23.04 -16.56
C ALA A 263 38.85 -23.80 -17.57
N VAL A 264 38.94 -25.12 -17.46
CA VAL A 264 39.72 -25.96 -18.38
C VAL A 264 39.09 -25.96 -19.78
N LEU A 265 37.77 -26.18 -19.89
CA LEU A 265 37.07 -26.23 -21.18
C LEU A 265 37.02 -24.86 -21.89
N SER A 266 36.98 -23.77 -21.12
CA SER A 266 36.97 -22.39 -21.64
C SER A 266 38.34 -21.95 -22.19
N ASN A 267 39.41 -22.66 -21.87
CA ASN A 267 40.78 -22.38 -22.35
C ASN A 267 41.29 -23.40 -23.39
N LEU A 268 40.47 -24.37 -23.81
CA LEU A 268 40.85 -25.30 -24.88
C LEU A 268 41.00 -24.54 -26.21
N PRO A 269 42.13 -24.69 -26.92
CA PRO A 269 42.35 -24.03 -28.20
C PRO A 269 41.45 -24.67 -29.27
N PHE A 270 40.48 -23.91 -29.78
CA PHE A 270 39.62 -24.32 -30.89
C PHE A 270 39.98 -23.59 -32.19
N PRO A 271 39.74 -24.18 -33.39
CA PRO A 271 40.01 -23.55 -34.69
C PRO A 271 39.11 -22.34 -35.03
N SER A 272 38.21 -21.96 -34.14
CA SER A 272 37.23 -20.88 -34.33
C SER A 272 37.65 -19.60 -33.59
N ILE A 273 37.26 -18.43 -34.13
CA ILE A 273 37.55 -17.09 -33.56
C ILE A 273 36.97 -16.92 -32.14
N ALA A 274 35.97 -17.73 -31.75
CA ALA A 274 35.43 -17.77 -30.40
C ALA A 274 35.35 -19.22 -29.88
N ASN A 275 35.65 -19.43 -28.59
CA ASN A 275 35.54 -20.73 -27.94
C ASN A 275 34.05 -21.09 -27.71
N PRO A 276 33.54 -22.18 -28.29
CA PRO A 276 32.14 -22.59 -28.15
C PRO A 276 31.74 -22.87 -26.70
N PHE A 277 32.66 -23.37 -25.85
CA PHE A 277 32.41 -23.58 -24.43
C PHE A 277 32.33 -22.25 -23.66
N GLY A 278 33.20 -21.29 -23.99
CA GLY A 278 33.14 -19.94 -23.42
C GLY A 278 31.83 -19.23 -23.75
N ILE A 279 31.35 -19.37 -25.00
CA ILE A 279 30.05 -18.86 -25.42
C ILE A 279 28.92 -19.59 -24.66
N TYR A 280 28.98 -20.91 -24.57
CA TYR A 280 27.96 -21.71 -23.87
C TYR A 280 27.86 -21.35 -22.38
N TYR A 281 28.99 -21.27 -21.67
CA TYR A 281 29.00 -20.92 -20.25
C TYR A 281 28.61 -19.46 -20.03
N GLY A 282 29.08 -18.53 -20.87
CA GLY A 282 28.64 -17.14 -20.84
C GLY A 282 27.13 -16.98 -21.10
N ALA A 283 26.59 -17.74 -22.06
CA ALA A 283 25.15 -17.77 -22.34
C ALA A 283 24.36 -18.38 -21.19
N ARG A 284 24.84 -19.48 -20.59
CA ARG A 284 24.23 -20.12 -19.42
C ARG A 284 24.22 -19.20 -18.21
N ASP A 285 25.32 -18.51 -17.91
CA ASP A 285 25.40 -17.57 -16.79
C ASP A 285 24.51 -16.36 -17.04
N THR A 286 24.43 -15.89 -18.28
CA THR A 286 23.49 -14.84 -18.68
C THR A 286 22.05 -15.30 -18.49
N LEU A 287 21.70 -16.52 -18.91
CA LEU A 287 20.38 -17.11 -18.71
C LEU A 287 20.05 -17.27 -17.23
N ARG A 288 20.98 -17.75 -16.40
CA ARG A 288 20.82 -17.86 -14.95
C ARG A 288 20.63 -16.49 -14.29
N ASN A 289 21.36 -15.47 -14.74
CA ASN A 289 21.19 -14.10 -14.25
C ASN A 289 19.84 -13.50 -14.68
N ILE A 290 19.35 -13.84 -15.89
CA ILE A 290 18.02 -13.47 -16.35
C ILE A 290 16.94 -14.17 -15.52
N GLU A 291 17.09 -15.46 -15.25
CA GLU A 291 16.18 -16.26 -14.43
C GLU A 291 16.13 -15.74 -12.99
N ASN A 292 17.29 -15.45 -12.39
CA ASN A 292 17.37 -14.81 -11.06
C ASN A 292 16.74 -13.42 -11.06
N LYS A 293 16.98 -12.62 -12.09
CA LYS A 293 16.32 -11.32 -12.25
C LYS A 293 14.81 -11.47 -12.36
N ASN A 294 14.31 -12.52 -12.98
CA ASN A 294 12.87 -12.73 -13.16
C ASN A 294 12.19 -13.30 -11.89
N ASN A 295 12.85 -14.25 -11.21
CA ASN A 295 12.24 -15.04 -10.13
C ASN A 295 12.55 -14.49 -8.73
N HIS A 296 13.72 -13.86 -8.55
CA HIS A 296 14.23 -13.49 -7.22
C HIS A 296 14.43 -11.98 -7.03
N SER A 297 14.17 -11.15 -8.05
CA SER A 297 14.42 -9.70 -7.95
C SER A 297 13.65 -9.02 -6.81
N TRP A 298 12.45 -9.49 -6.48
CA TRP A 298 11.65 -8.98 -5.36
C TRP A 298 12.30 -9.22 -3.98
N VAL A 299 13.12 -10.27 -3.82
CA VAL A 299 13.87 -10.55 -2.59
C VAL A 299 14.90 -9.47 -2.31
N TYR A 300 15.54 -8.92 -3.36
CA TYR A 300 16.51 -7.84 -3.20
C TYR A 300 15.87 -6.54 -2.70
N PHE A 301 14.59 -6.29 -3.01
CA PHE A 301 13.86 -5.17 -2.41
C PHE A 301 13.74 -5.33 -0.89
N ILE A 302 13.39 -6.53 -0.43
CA ILE A 302 13.28 -6.84 1.02
C ILE A 302 14.65 -6.71 1.70
N GLN A 303 15.71 -7.15 1.03
CA GLN A 303 17.07 -6.95 1.49
C GLN A 303 17.42 -5.45 1.63
N SER A 304 17.07 -4.62 0.64
CA SER A 304 17.26 -3.16 0.71
C SER A 304 16.51 -2.57 1.90
N ALA A 305 15.22 -2.91 2.06
CA ALA A 305 14.40 -2.44 3.17
C ALA A 305 14.97 -2.83 4.55
N LYS A 306 15.52 -4.05 4.69
CA LYS A 306 16.24 -4.47 5.90
C LYS A 306 17.48 -3.63 6.18
N LYS A 307 18.31 -3.37 5.16
CA LYS A 307 19.52 -2.55 5.31
C LYS A 307 19.18 -1.13 5.73
N THR A 308 18.14 -0.55 5.13
CA THR A 308 17.67 0.79 5.46
C THR A 308 17.20 0.87 6.91
N ASN A 309 16.52 -0.17 7.42
CA ASN A 309 16.04 -0.21 8.82
C ASN A 309 17.16 -0.34 9.88
N VAL A 310 18.34 -0.86 9.51
CA VAL A 310 19.48 -1.05 10.43
C VAL A 310 20.31 0.24 10.63
N ILE A 311 20.18 1.22 9.73
CA ILE A 311 20.83 2.53 9.86
C ILE A 311 19.99 3.37 10.84
N LYS A 312 20.26 3.22 12.14
CA LYS A 312 19.77 4.10 13.22
C LYS A 312 20.80 5.16 13.56
#